data_AF-A0AAU9U5E0-F1
#
_entry.id   AF-A0AAU9U5E0-F1
#
_cell.length_a   1.000
_cell.length_b   1.000
_cell.length_c   1.000
_cell.angle_alpha   90.00
_cell.angle_beta   90.00
_cell.angle_gamma   90.00
#
_symmetry.space_group_name_H-M   'P 1'
#
loop_
_entity.id
_entity.type
_entity.pdbx_description
1 polymer ?
#
loop_
_entity_poly.entity_id
_entity_poly.type
_entity_poly.pdbx_seq_one_letter_code
_entity_poly.pdbx_strand_id
1 'polypeptide(L)'
;MELVASKSQENKKPKPIVVKFLCRWKKDDFLAQVKKLKLKCSDIGFSSNDNFIYFNDHLTSKNKVLLQSVKKSAKEKGYRYVWVKNCCIMVRRNDTSPVLHIINVNDLKKIQ
;
A
#
# COMPACT_ATOMS: atom_id res chain seq x y z
N MET A 1 -32.26 -13.66 -16.34
CA MET A 1 -31.64 -13.43 -15.02
C MET A 1 -30.81 -12.17 -15.16
N GLU A 2 -31.41 -11.03 -14.84
CA GLU A 2 -30.85 -9.71 -15.14
C GLU A 2 -29.89 -9.31 -14.02
N LEU A 3 -28.62 -9.11 -14.34
CA LEU A 3 -27.64 -8.61 -13.38
C LEU A 3 -27.80 -7.11 -13.24
N VAL A 4 -28.52 -6.68 -12.21
CA VAL A 4 -28.62 -5.28 -11.80
C VAL A 4 -27.27 -4.85 -11.20
N ALA A 5 -26.52 -4.04 -11.94
CA ALA A 5 -25.34 -3.36 -11.41
C ALA A 5 -25.77 -2.38 -10.31
N SER A 6 -25.33 -2.62 -9.08
CA SER A 6 -25.56 -1.72 -7.95
C SER A 6 -24.87 -0.38 -8.22
N LYS A 7 -25.69 0.66 -8.43
CA LYS A 7 -25.30 2.07 -8.56
C LYS A 7 -24.59 2.50 -7.26
N SER A 8 -23.29 2.27 -7.21
CA SER A 8 -22.45 2.62 -6.07
C SER A 8 -22.20 4.13 -6.12
N GLN A 9 -22.48 4.82 -5.02
CA GLN A 9 -22.25 6.26 -4.80
C GLN A 9 -21.02 6.77 -5.58
N GLU A 10 -21.16 7.89 -6.29
CA GLU A 10 -20.09 8.54 -7.05
C GLU A 10 -18.88 8.82 -6.15
N ASN A 11 -17.98 7.85 -6.09
CA ASN A 11 -16.69 8.01 -5.47
C ASN A 11 -15.91 8.97 -6.36
N LYS A 12 -15.77 10.24 -5.93
CA LYS A 12 -14.97 11.27 -6.60
C LYS A 12 -13.48 10.91 -6.80
N LYS A 13 -13.05 9.74 -6.32
CA LYS A 13 -11.68 9.24 -6.46
C LYS A 13 -11.60 8.23 -7.61
N PRO A 14 -10.59 8.35 -8.49
CA PRO A 14 -10.39 7.39 -9.57
C PRO A 14 -10.16 5.98 -9.00
N LYS A 15 -10.70 4.97 -9.69
CA LYS A 15 -10.43 3.57 -9.34
C LYS A 15 -8.94 3.26 -9.54
N PRO A 16 -8.29 2.53 -8.62
CA PRO A 16 -6.88 2.16 -8.79
C PRO A 16 -6.71 1.19 -9.96
N ILE A 17 -5.64 1.37 -10.73
CA ILE A 17 -5.25 0.44 -11.80
C ILE A 17 -4.46 -0.72 -11.19
N VAL A 18 -4.82 -1.95 -11.53
CA VAL A 18 -4.12 -3.16 -11.08
C VAL A 18 -3.29 -3.72 -12.22
N VAL A 19 -1.96 -3.70 -12.06
CA VAL A 19 -1.01 -4.25 -13.04
C VAL A 19 -0.55 -5.63 -12.58
N LYS A 20 -0.67 -6.63 -13.46
CA LYS A 20 -0.19 -8.00 -13.21
C LYS A 20 1.08 -8.24 -14.00
N PHE A 21 2.17 -8.53 -13.30
CA PHE A 21 3.43 -8.92 -13.90
C PHE A 21 3.52 -10.43 -14.06
N LEU A 22 4.22 -10.89 -15.09
CA LEU A 22 4.50 -12.32 -15.31
C LEU A 22 5.46 -12.89 -14.27
N CYS A 23 6.47 -12.11 -13.85
CA CYS A 23 7.50 -12.53 -12.92
C CYS A 23 7.50 -11.66 -11.66
N ARG A 24 7.60 -12.29 -10.47
CA ARG A 24 7.64 -11.57 -9.18
C ARG A 24 8.83 -10.61 -9.09
N TRP A 25 10.02 -11.03 -9.51
CA TRP A 25 11.22 -10.19 -9.44
C TRP A 25 11.11 -8.93 -10.31
N LYS A 26 10.48 -9.02 -11.50
CA LYS A 26 10.22 -7.85 -12.36
C LYS A 26 9.27 -6.85 -11.67
N LYS A 27 8.24 -7.35 -11.00
CA LYS A 27 7.33 -6.52 -10.20
C LYS A 27 8.08 -5.82 -9.06
N ASP A 28 8.94 -6.56 -8.35
CA ASP A 28 9.70 -6.05 -7.20
C ASP A 28 10.73 -4.99 -7.63
N ASP A 29 11.47 -5.24 -8.72
CA ASP A 29 12.42 -4.27 -9.30
C ASP A 29 11.70 -3.02 -9.81
N PHE A 30 10.63 -3.19 -10.61
CA PHE A 30 9.80 -2.08 -11.08
C PHE A 30 9.33 -1.19 -9.91
N LEU A 31 8.74 -1.80 -8.88
CA LEU A 31 8.23 -1.07 -7.71
C LEU A 31 9.35 -0.35 -6.94
N ALA A 32 10.55 -0.95 -6.86
CA ALA A 32 11.70 -0.34 -6.20
C ALA A 32 12.24 0.88 -6.94
N GLN A 33 12.23 0.87 -8.29
CA GLN A 33 12.66 2.03 -9.07
C GLN A 33 11.63 3.15 -9.05
N VAL A 34 10.34 2.87 -9.32
CA VAL A 34 9.31 3.93 -9.39
C VAL A 34 9.10 4.66 -8.06
N LYS A 35 9.32 3.99 -6.92
CA LYS A 35 9.25 4.64 -5.59
C LYS A 35 10.31 5.73 -5.40
N LYS A 36 11.44 5.67 -6.13
CA LYS A 36 12.50 6.69 -6.10
C LYS A 36 12.14 7.91 -6.95
N LEU A 37 11.39 7.71 -8.03
CA LEU A 37 11.11 8.73 -9.04
C LEU A 37 10.05 9.75 -8.62
N LYS A 38 9.16 9.42 -7.67
CA LYS A 38 8.06 10.31 -7.20
C LYS A 38 7.27 10.96 -8.36
N LEU A 39 6.80 10.14 -9.29
CA LEU A 39 6.15 10.56 -10.53
C LEU A 39 4.86 11.37 -10.30
N LYS A 40 4.63 12.34 -11.18
CA LYS A 40 3.39 13.09 -11.36
C LYS A 40 2.70 12.70 -12.66
N CYS A 41 1.43 13.05 -12.78
CA CYS A 41 0.65 12.88 -14.01
C CYS A 41 1.26 13.62 -15.21
N SER A 42 1.85 14.80 -15.00
CA SER A 42 2.57 15.57 -16.00
C SER A 42 3.78 14.83 -16.58
N ASP A 43 4.52 14.06 -15.78
CA ASP A 43 5.72 13.30 -16.20
C ASP A 43 5.41 12.20 -17.23
N ILE A 44 4.15 11.79 -17.34
CA ILE A 44 3.70 10.75 -18.27
C ILE A 44 2.72 11.29 -19.33
N GLY A 45 2.69 12.61 -19.52
CA GLY A 45 1.92 13.27 -20.59
C GLY A 45 0.49 13.67 -20.23
N PHE A 46 0.07 13.56 -18.96
CA PHE A 46 -1.23 14.07 -18.49
C PHE A 46 -1.07 15.48 -17.92
N SER A 47 -0.89 16.48 -18.79
CA SER A 47 -0.61 17.87 -18.41
C SER A 47 -1.77 18.59 -17.71
N SER A 48 -2.99 18.07 -17.80
CA SER A 48 -4.20 18.65 -17.20
C SER A 48 -4.31 18.44 -15.69
N ASN A 49 -3.44 17.61 -15.11
CA ASN A 49 -3.48 17.23 -13.70
C ASN A 49 -2.05 17.04 -13.18
N ASP A 50 -1.65 17.75 -12.13
CA ASP A 50 -0.29 17.63 -11.55
C ASP A 50 -0.24 16.76 -10.28
N ASN A 51 -1.25 15.91 -10.08
CA ASN A 51 -1.28 14.99 -8.95
C ASN A 51 -0.14 13.96 -9.02
N PHE A 52 0.37 13.59 -7.83
CA PHE A 52 1.32 12.49 -7.68
C PHE A 52 0.67 11.14 -8.01
N ILE A 53 1.43 10.31 -8.71
CA ILE A 53 1.08 8.93 -9.00
C ILE A 53 1.74 8.03 -7.94
N TYR A 54 0.92 7.21 -7.28
CA TYR A 54 1.39 6.31 -6.23
C TYR A 54 1.39 4.86 -6.70
N PHE A 55 2.55 4.22 -6.59
CA PHE A 55 2.74 2.80 -6.88
C PHE A 55 2.86 2.02 -5.57
N ASN A 56 1.96 1.07 -5.35
CA ASN A 56 1.88 0.27 -4.13
C ASN A 56 1.68 -1.21 -4.46
N ASP A 57 2.09 -2.10 -3.54
CA ASP A 57 1.73 -3.53 -3.64
C ASP A 57 0.20 -3.68 -3.54
N HIS A 58 -0.38 -4.55 -4.37
CA HIS A 58 -1.79 -4.88 -4.30
C HIS A 58 -2.07 -5.82 -3.13
N LEU A 59 -2.70 -5.29 -2.08
CA LEU A 59 -3.12 -6.05 -0.91
C LEU A 59 -4.56 -6.56 -1.03
N THR A 60 -4.82 -7.74 -0.46
CA THR A 60 -6.19 -8.24 -0.25
C THR A 60 -6.97 -7.31 0.68
N SER A 61 -8.31 -7.37 0.64
CA SER A 61 -9.15 -6.56 1.54
C SER A 61 -8.81 -6.79 3.00
N LYS A 62 -8.56 -8.05 3.40
CA LYS A 62 -8.10 -8.42 4.74
C LYS A 62 -6.77 -7.74 5.11
N ASN A 63 -5.79 -7.75 4.22
CA ASN A 63 -4.48 -7.12 4.49
C ASN A 63 -4.56 -5.59 4.49
N LYS A 64 -5.49 -4.99 3.74
CA LYS A 64 -5.74 -3.54 3.81
C LYS A 64 -6.28 -3.14 5.19
N VAL A 65 -7.23 -3.91 5.73
CA VAL A 65 -7.76 -3.70 7.09
C VAL A 65 -6.65 -3.90 8.12
N LEU A 66 -5.86 -4.98 8.01
CA LEU A 66 -4.71 -5.22 8.89
C LEU A 66 -3.71 -4.06 8.85
N LEU A 67 -3.37 -3.54 7.67
CA LEU A 67 -2.46 -2.40 7.53
C LEU A 67 -2.99 -1.15 8.24
N GLN A 68 -4.30 -0.89 8.18
CA GLN A 68 -4.90 0.23 8.91
C GLN A 68 -4.77 0.04 10.43
N SER A 69 -5.08 -1.15 10.94
CA SER A 69 -4.91 -1.49 12.37
C SER A 69 -3.46 -1.36 12.81
N VAL A 70 -2.50 -1.86 12.01
CA VAL A 70 -1.06 -1.74 12.25
C VAL A 70 -0.63 -0.28 12.34
N LYS A 71 -1.04 0.56 11.38
CA LYS A 71 -0.71 1.99 11.39
C LYS A 71 -1.26 2.69 12.63
N LYS A 72 -2.49 2.34 13.05
CA LYS A 72 -3.10 2.88 14.27
C LYS A 72 -2.27 2.49 15.51
N SER A 73 -2.02 1.20 15.71
CA SER A 73 -1.24 0.72 16.87
C SER A 73 0.20 1.23 16.88
N ALA A 74 0.84 1.31 15.71
CA ALA A 74 2.18 1.87 15.57
C ALA A 74 2.23 3.34 16.00
N LYS A 75 1.23 4.14 15.60
CA LYS A 75 1.12 5.55 16.00
C LYS A 75 0.91 5.69 17.51
N GLU A 76 0.00 4.91 18.09
CA GLU A 76 -0.32 4.92 19.52
C GLU A 76 0.89 4.55 20.39
N LYS A 77 1.74 3.64 19.90
CA LYS A 77 2.91 3.11 20.65
C LYS A 77 4.25 3.74 20.25
N GLY A 78 4.22 4.79 19.43
CA GLY A 78 5.41 5.56 19.06
C GLY A 78 6.39 4.82 18.14
N TYR A 79 5.90 3.92 17.28
CA TYR A 79 6.70 3.32 16.22
C TYR A 79 6.85 4.29 15.06
N ARG A 80 8.10 4.54 14.63
CA ARG A 80 8.40 5.52 13.58
C ARG A 80 8.10 5.03 12.17
N TYR A 81 8.19 3.72 11.92
CA TYR A 81 8.15 3.19 10.57
C TYR A 81 7.11 2.09 10.40
N VAL A 82 6.26 2.23 9.38
CA VAL A 82 5.34 1.20 8.89
C VAL A 82 5.40 1.21 7.36
N TRP A 83 5.70 0.06 6.75
CA TRP A 83 5.75 -0.05 5.30
C TRP A 83 5.31 -1.42 4.82
N VAL A 84 5.08 -1.51 3.50
CA VAL A 84 4.73 -2.75 2.81
C VAL A 84 5.81 -3.05 1.78
N LYS A 85 6.32 -4.28 1.80
CA LYS A 85 7.21 -4.83 0.78
C LYS A 85 6.84 -6.27 0.53
N ASN A 86 6.74 -6.67 -0.73
CA ASN A 86 6.40 -8.04 -1.14
C ASN A 86 5.06 -8.49 -0.53
N CYS A 87 4.09 -7.55 -0.46
CA CYS A 87 2.80 -7.75 0.19
C CYS A 87 2.84 -8.06 1.71
N CYS A 88 4.02 -7.99 2.35
CA CYS A 88 4.20 -8.16 3.78
C CYS A 88 4.19 -6.80 4.48
N ILE A 89 3.45 -6.69 5.59
CA ILE A 89 3.40 -5.50 6.43
C ILE A 89 4.54 -5.60 7.44
N MET A 90 5.38 -4.56 7.48
CA MET A 90 6.51 -4.47 8.40
C MET A 90 6.43 -3.19 9.22
N VAL A 91 6.92 -3.29 10.45
CA VAL A 91 6.91 -2.21 11.43
C VAL A 91 8.28 -2.15 12.09
N ARG A 92 8.78 -0.94 12.36
CA ARG A 92 10.04 -0.74 13.09
C ARG A 92 9.90 0.47 14.00
N ARG A 93 10.33 0.32 15.27
CA ARG A 93 10.13 1.36 16.29
C ARG A 93 11.01 2.57 16.04
N ASN A 94 12.31 2.36 15.84
CA ASN A 94 13.30 3.38 15.54
C ASN A 94 14.44 2.78 14.70
N ASP A 95 15.47 3.58 14.39
CA ASP A 95 16.57 3.20 13.49
C ASP A 95 17.51 2.10 14.03
N THR A 96 17.40 1.75 15.31
CA THR A 96 18.21 0.69 15.95
C THR A 96 17.39 -0.55 16.28
N SER A 97 16.06 -0.45 16.32
CA SER A 97 15.17 -1.56 16.65
C SER A 97 15.08 -2.59 15.52
N PRO A 98 14.79 -3.87 15.83
CA PRO A 98 14.54 -4.87 14.82
C PRO A 98 13.24 -4.58 14.05
N VAL A 99 13.13 -5.16 12.85
CA VAL A 99 11.92 -5.10 12.03
C VAL A 99 10.95 -6.19 12.48
N LEU A 100 9.72 -5.82 12.76
CA LEU A 100 8.63 -6.74 13.09
C LEU A 100 7.81 -7.03 11.83
N HIS A 101 7.57 -8.31 11.57
CA HIS A 101 6.68 -8.77 10.50
C HIS A 101 5.28 -9.02 11.06
N ILE A 102 4.28 -8.37 10.46
CA ILE A 102 2.87 -8.50 10.82
C ILE A 102 2.15 -9.25 9.69
N ILE A 103 1.80 -10.50 9.94
CA ILE A 103 1.17 -11.41 8.98
C ILE A 103 -0.33 -11.49 9.23
N ASN A 104 -0.75 -11.38 10.50
CA ASN A 104 -2.15 -11.49 10.91
C ASN A 104 -2.49 -10.52 12.06
N VAL A 105 -3.74 -10.53 12.50
CA VAL A 105 -4.24 -9.65 13.56
C VAL A 105 -3.58 -9.94 14.91
N ASN A 106 -3.25 -11.20 15.22
CA ASN A 106 -2.58 -11.55 16.49
C ASN A 106 -1.17 -10.97 16.59
N ASP A 107 -0.49 -10.78 15.46
CA ASP A 107 0.84 -10.15 15.41
C ASP A 107 0.81 -8.68 15.85
N LEU A 108 -0.36 -8.02 15.92
CA LEU A 108 -0.48 -6.68 16.50
C LEU A 108 0.02 -6.63 17.95
N LYS A 109 -0.02 -7.76 18.67
CA LYS A 109 0.53 -7.87 20.03
C LYS A 109 2.05 -7.69 20.08
N LYS A 110 2.76 -7.85 18.96
CA LYS A 110 4.21 -7.59 18.85
C LYS A 110 4.54 -6.09 18.87
N ILE A 111 3.58 -5.25 18.48
CA ILE A 111 3.70 -3.80 18.55
C ILE A 111 3.36 -3.44 19.99
N GLN A 112 4.34 -3.36 20.88
CA GLN A 112 4.20 -2.92 22.28
C GLN A 112 4.86 -1.58 22.49
#